data_AF-A0A925S2S2-F1
#
_entry.id   AF-A0A925S2S2-F1
#
_cell.length_a   1.000
_cell.length_b   1.000
_cell.length_c   1.000
_cell.angle_alpha   90.00
_cell.angle_beta   90.00
_cell.angle_gamma   90.00
#
_symmetry.space_group_name_H-M   'P 1'
#
loop_
_entity.id
_entity.type
_entity.pdbx_description
1 polymer ?
#
loop_
_entity_poly.entity_id
_entity_poly.type
_entity_poly.pdbx_seq_one_letter_code
_entity_poly.pdbx_strand_id
1 'polypeptide(L)'
;MWRALLALWLACVSGCAVQTAALHAAPPAGLPRSVELANTPFFAQTEYQCGPAALATALGAVGVSASPVTLGQQVFLPARGGSLQAEMLAGARRQGVVATVIPGRLEAVLRELAAGHVVVVLQNLGLSFAPLWHYAVVIGYDLDTDEVLLRSGTTRRVTMPLRTFEFTWARSGFWAFVALPPGGWPVTAQADAVVEAAIGFERSATPVQALQSYENAAQRWPDQLPLAIGLGNAAHATGDKRRAAQVFRAAAERHGS
;
A
#
# COMPACT_ATOMS: atom_id res chain seq x y z
N MET A 1 -27.86 37.12 5.64
CA MET A 1 -27.56 35.76 6.15
C MET A 1 -27.51 34.69 5.06
N TRP A 2 -28.24 34.83 3.94
CA TRP A 2 -28.19 33.83 2.84
C TRP A 2 -26.87 33.80 2.03
N ARG A 3 -26.19 34.95 1.88
CA ARG A 3 -24.94 35.07 1.12
C ARG A 3 -23.72 34.40 1.78
N ALA A 4 -23.72 34.28 3.11
CA ALA A 4 -22.64 33.61 3.85
C ALA A 4 -22.74 32.08 3.78
N LEU A 5 -23.96 31.54 3.68
CA LEU A 5 -24.20 30.10 3.53
C LEU A 5 -23.83 29.60 2.13
N LEU A 6 -23.96 30.44 1.09
CA LEU A 6 -23.51 30.12 -0.28
C LEU A 6 -21.98 30.05 -0.39
N ALA A 7 -21.24 30.93 0.30
CA ALA A 7 -19.77 30.91 0.28
C ALA A 7 -19.20 29.68 1.02
N LEU A 8 -19.87 29.20 2.08
CA LEU A 8 -19.48 27.99 2.80
C LEU A 8 -19.79 26.71 2.01
N TRP A 9 -20.83 26.74 1.17
CA TRP A 9 -21.18 25.61 0.30
C TRP A 9 -20.26 25.50 -0.92
N LEU A 10 -19.79 26.62 -1.47
CA LEU A 10 -18.80 26.64 -2.56
C LEU A 10 -17.38 26.23 -2.13
N ALA A 11 -17.03 26.36 -0.85
CA ALA A 11 -15.73 25.92 -0.32
C ALA A 11 -15.61 24.39 -0.15
N CYS A 12 -16.74 23.66 -0.12
CA CYS A 12 -16.73 22.20 0.03
C CYS A 12 -16.58 21.45 -1.31
N VAL A 13 -16.57 22.14 -2.46
CA VAL A 13 -16.54 21.49 -3.78
C VAL A 13 -15.17 21.59 -4.47
N SER A 14 -14.23 22.39 -3.94
CA SER A 14 -12.88 22.55 -4.51
C SER A 14 -11.83 21.55 -4.00
N GLY A 15 -12.18 20.65 -3.07
CA GLY A 15 -11.22 19.77 -2.38
C GLY A 15 -10.77 18.50 -3.12
N CYS A 16 -11.34 18.16 -4.28
CA CYS A 16 -11.20 16.78 -4.82
C CYS A 16 -10.14 16.58 -5.93
N ALA A 17 -9.39 17.61 -6.33
CA ALA A 17 -8.25 17.46 -7.27
C ALA A 17 -7.07 18.38 -6.91
N VAL A 18 -6.76 18.44 -5.62
CA VAL A 18 -5.71 19.34 -5.10
C VAL A 18 -4.33 18.75 -5.33
N GLN A 19 -4.19 17.42 -5.40
CA GLN A 19 -2.89 16.78 -5.41
C GLN A 19 -2.21 16.85 -6.78
N THR A 20 -2.93 16.61 -7.88
CA THR A 20 -2.37 16.74 -9.23
C THR A 20 -1.99 18.20 -9.51
N ALA A 21 -2.84 19.15 -9.10
CA ALA A 21 -2.53 20.58 -9.22
C ALA A 21 -1.28 20.97 -8.40
N ALA A 22 -1.16 20.48 -7.16
CA ALA A 22 0.00 20.72 -6.32
C ALA A 22 1.28 20.08 -6.89
N LEU A 23 1.16 18.87 -7.46
CA LEU A 23 2.26 18.17 -8.13
C LEU A 23 2.81 19.00 -9.30
N HIS A 24 1.93 19.59 -10.12
CA HIS A 24 2.31 20.47 -11.23
C HIS A 24 2.92 21.80 -10.76
N ALA A 25 2.37 22.38 -9.69
CA ALA A 25 2.85 23.64 -9.14
C ALA A 25 4.23 23.50 -8.49
N ALA A 26 4.49 22.37 -7.84
CA ALA A 26 5.75 22.10 -7.14
C ALA A 26 6.12 20.60 -7.25
N PRO A 27 6.74 20.18 -8.36
CA PRO A 27 7.18 18.80 -8.54
C PRO A 27 8.17 18.38 -7.44
N PRO A 28 7.97 17.22 -6.78
CA PRO A 28 8.87 16.72 -5.75
C PRO A 28 10.32 16.58 -6.24
N ALA A 29 11.26 17.10 -5.45
CA ALA A 29 12.67 16.99 -5.77
C ALA A 29 13.13 15.52 -5.84
N GLY A 30 13.96 15.20 -6.84
CA GLY A 30 14.54 13.87 -7.03
C GLY A 30 13.59 12.84 -7.63
N LEU A 31 12.37 13.22 -8.02
CA LEU A 31 11.44 12.36 -8.72
C LEU A 31 11.77 12.32 -10.23
N PRO A 32 11.97 11.13 -10.85
CA PRO A 32 12.09 11.02 -12.30
C PRO A 32 10.87 11.60 -13.04
N ARG A 33 11.03 12.04 -14.28
CA ARG A 33 9.89 12.55 -15.09
C ARG A 33 8.92 11.43 -15.48
N SER A 34 9.44 10.24 -15.72
CA SER A 34 8.64 9.06 -16.02
C SER A 34 9.29 7.81 -15.45
N VAL A 35 8.44 6.85 -15.07
CA VAL A 35 8.81 5.53 -14.58
C VAL A 35 7.80 4.53 -15.11
N GLU A 36 8.26 3.39 -15.64
CA GLU A 36 7.38 2.26 -15.93
C GLU A 36 8.05 0.95 -15.48
N LEU A 37 7.43 0.27 -14.53
CA LEU A 37 7.80 -1.07 -14.08
C LEU A 37 7.22 -2.10 -15.07
N ALA A 38 7.71 -2.07 -16.31
CA ALA A 38 7.11 -2.80 -17.44
C ALA A 38 7.07 -4.34 -17.24
N ASN A 39 8.00 -4.87 -16.43
CA ASN A 39 8.10 -6.30 -16.11
C ASN A 39 7.09 -6.77 -15.05
N THR A 40 6.30 -5.86 -14.46
CA THR A 40 5.24 -6.25 -13.52
C THR A 40 4.29 -7.24 -14.20
N PRO A 41 4.06 -8.43 -13.61
CA PRO A 41 3.15 -9.44 -14.14
C PRO A 41 1.75 -8.89 -14.41
N PHE A 42 0.99 -9.58 -15.25
CA PHE A 42 -0.38 -9.21 -15.51
C PHE A 42 -1.26 -10.45 -15.46
N PHE A 43 -2.32 -10.36 -14.67
CA PHE A 43 -3.34 -11.37 -14.57
C PHE A 43 -4.67 -10.74 -14.97
N ALA A 44 -5.25 -11.21 -16.08
CA ALA A 44 -6.52 -10.69 -16.56
C ALA A 44 -7.61 -10.91 -15.52
N GLN A 45 -8.35 -9.84 -15.21
CA GLN A 45 -9.43 -9.85 -14.24
C GLN A 45 -10.72 -10.36 -14.91
N THR A 46 -11.37 -11.35 -14.32
CA THR A 46 -12.79 -11.66 -14.62
C THR A 46 -13.70 -10.88 -13.67
N GLU A 47 -15.00 -10.88 -13.94
CA GLU A 47 -15.99 -10.19 -13.10
C GLU A 47 -15.86 -10.63 -11.63
N TYR A 48 -15.85 -9.69 -10.70
CA TYR A 48 -15.66 -9.90 -9.25
C TYR A 48 -14.27 -10.38 -8.77
N GLN A 49 -13.26 -10.45 -9.65
CA GLN A 49 -11.90 -10.91 -9.30
C GLN A 49 -10.82 -9.80 -9.32
N CYS A 50 -11.21 -8.52 -9.33
CA CYS A 50 -10.25 -7.41 -9.40
C CYS A 50 -9.27 -7.40 -8.20
N GLY A 51 -9.73 -7.73 -6.99
CA GLY A 51 -8.89 -7.85 -5.78
C GLY A 51 -7.84 -8.95 -5.88
N PRO A 52 -8.22 -10.24 -6.04
CA PRO A 52 -7.28 -11.35 -6.14
C PRO A 52 -6.25 -11.19 -7.26
N ALA A 53 -6.65 -10.65 -8.41
CA ALA A 53 -5.74 -10.41 -9.53
C ALA A 53 -4.76 -9.25 -9.27
N ALA A 54 -5.21 -8.16 -8.63
CA ALA A 54 -4.34 -7.07 -8.23
C ALA A 54 -3.33 -7.54 -7.16
N LEU A 55 -3.77 -8.34 -6.19
CA LEU A 55 -2.89 -8.93 -5.19
C LEU A 55 -1.88 -9.89 -5.83
N ALA A 56 -2.31 -10.79 -6.72
CA ALA A 56 -1.42 -11.68 -7.46
C ALA A 56 -0.36 -10.89 -8.26
N THR A 57 -0.76 -9.79 -8.88
CA THR A 57 0.14 -8.88 -9.60
C THR A 57 1.21 -8.29 -8.67
N ALA A 58 0.82 -7.79 -7.50
CA ALA A 58 1.75 -7.22 -6.52
C ALA A 58 2.69 -8.27 -5.93
N LEU A 59 2.20 -9.47 -5.62
CA LEU A 59 3.01 -10.59 -5.14
C LEU A 59 4.02 -11.04 -6.21
N GLY A 60 3.57 -11.16 -7.46
CA GLY A 60 4.44 -11.51 -8.58
C GLY A 60 5.52 -10.46 -8.83
N ALA A 61 5.24 -9.17 -8.59
CA ALA A 61 6.23 -8.10 -8.71
C ALA A 61 7.39 -8.24 -7.70
N VAL A 62 7.17 -8.92 -6.57
CA VAL A 62 8.21 -9.23 -5.57
C VAL A 62 8.68 -10.68 -5.62
N GLY A 63 8.42 -11.38 -6.73
CA GLY A 63 8.90 -12.75 -6.96
C GLY A 63 8.10 -13.84 -6.26
N VAL A 64 6.95 -13.52 -5.65
CA VAL A 64 6.07 -14.50 -5.03
C VAL A 64 5.03 -14.96 -6.04
N SER A 65 5.11 -16.23 -6.44
CA SER A 65 4.13 -16.83 -7.35
C SER A 65 2.79 -16.98 -6.64
N ALA A 66 1.76 -16.31 -7.14
CA ALA A 66 0.41 -16.38 -6.61
C ALA A 66 -0.60 -16.46 -7.75
N SER A 67 -1.48 -17.47 -7.69
CA SER A 67 -2.58 -17.62 -8.63
C SER A 67 -3.77 -16.76 -8.19
N PRO A 68 -4.33 -15.90 -9.06
CA PRO A 68 -5.57 -15.17 -8.75
C PRO A 68 -6.72 -16.09 -8.34
N VAL A 69 -6.78 -17.30 -8.91
CA VAL A 69 -7.81 -18.30 -8.58
C VAL A 69 -7.68 -18.76 -7.13
N THR A 70 -6.46 -19.11 -6.70
CA THR A 70 -6.19 -19.54 -5.33
C THR A 70 -6.38 -18.41 -4.33
N LEU A 71 -6.00 -17.18 -4.69
CA LEU A 71 -6.23 -16.00 -3.86
C LEU A 71 -7.71 -15.62 -3.76
N GLY A 72 -8.50 -15.90 -4.81
CA GLY A 72 -9.94 -15.69 -4.81
C GLY A 72 -10.62 -16.36 -3.62
N GLN A 73 -10.28 -17.61 -3.34
CA GLN A 73 -10.84 -18.35 -2.19
C GLN A 73 -10.48 -17.76 -0.83
N GLN A 74 -9.44 -16.92 -0.75
CA GLN A 74 -8.92 -16.36 0.49
C GLN A 74 -9.32 -14.90 0.70
N VAL A 75 -9.56 -14.15 -0.39
CA VAL A 75 -9.69 -12.68 -0.37
C VAL A 75 -11.06 -12.22 -0.92
N PHE A 76 -11.81 -13.11 -1.55
CA PHE A 76 -13.17 -12.82 -2.04
C PHE A 76 -14.22 -13.10 -0.97
N LEU A 77 -15.08 -12.12 -0.70
CA LEU A 77 -16.25 -12.27 0.16
C LEU A 77 -17.53 -12.11 -0.69
N PRO A 78 -18.16 -13.22 -1.14
CA PRO A 78 -19.34 -13.17 -2.01
C PRO A 78 -20.47 -12.32 -1.44
N ALA A 79 -20.71 -12.41 -0.13
CA ALA A 79 -21.74 -11.65 0.58
C ALA A 79 -21.53 -10.13 0.57
N ARG A 80 -20.34 -9.65 0.18
CA ARG A 80 -19.99 -8.23 0.07
C ARG A 80 -19.58 -7.83 -1.35
N GLY A 81 -19.80 -8.70 -2.34
CA GLY A 81 -19.61 -8.40 -3.76
C GLY A 81 -18.16 -8.04 -4.15
N GLY A 82 -17.16 -8.43 -3.36
CA GLY A 82 -15.76 -8.07 -3.64
C GLY A 82 -14.76 -8.39 -2.53
N SER A 83 -13.57 -7.82 -2.64
CA SER A 83 -12.48 -7.95 -1.67
C SER A 83 -12.36 -6.71 -0.80
N LEU A 84 -12.35 -6.88 0.52
CA LEU A 84 -12.17 -5.75 1.43
C LEU A 84 -10.68 -5.41 1.55
N GLN A 85 -10.39 -4.16 1.90
CA GLN A 85 -9.03 -3.66 2.14
C GLN A 85 -8.28 -4.54 3.14
N ALA A 86 -8.92 -4.90 4.27
CA ALA A 86 -8.34 -5.79 5.27
C ALA A 86 -8.02 -7.19 4.72
N GLU A 87 -8.86 -7.72 3.83
CA GLU A 87 -8.63 -9.03 3.20
C GLU A 87 -7.47 -8.99 2.21
N MET A 88 -7.26 -7.87 1.51
CA MET A 88 -6.09 -7.68 0.65
C MET A 88 -4.79 -7.73 1.46
N LEU A 89 -4.76 -7.03 2.60
CA LEU A 89 -3.60 -7.03 3.50
C LEU A 89 -3.38 -8.42 4.13
N ALA A 90 -4.44 -9.07 4.58
CA ALA A 90 -4.37 -10.42 5.13
C ALA A 90 -3.93 -11.45 4.08
N GLY A 91 -4.41 -11.30 2.84
CA GLY A 91 -4.02 -12.12 1.70
C GLY A 91 -2.52 -12.07 1.43
N ALA A 92 -1.92 -10.87 1.42
CA ALA A 92 -0.46 -10.73 1.28
C ALA A 92 0.30 -11.45 2.41
N ARG A 93 -0.14 -11.27 3.66
CA ARG A 93 0.50 -11.87 4.85
C ARG A 93 0.49 -13.40 4.79
N ARG A 94 -0.61 -14.01 4.34
CA ARG A 94 -0.71 -15.46 4.13
C ARG A 94 0.24 -15.99 3.05
N GLN A 95 0.71 -15.12 2.16
CA GLN A 95 1.72 -15.44 1.15
C GLN A 95 3.15 -15.09 1.60
N GLY A 96 3.34 -14.78 2.88
CA GLY A 96 4.66 -14.45 3.43
C GLY A 96 5.15 -13.03 3.07
N VAL A 97 4.25 -12.14 2.65
CA VAL A 97 4.57 -10.77 2.20
C VAL A 97 3.96 -9.74 3.14
N VAL A 98 4.70 -8.69 3.45
CA VAL A 98 4.27 -7.58 4.31
C VAL A 98 3.55 -6.54 3.45
N ALA A 99 2.24 -6.44 3.59
CA ALA A 99 1.47 -5.35 2.99
C ALA A 99 1.39 -4.16 3.95
N THR A 100 1.92 -3.03 3.50
CA THR A 100 2.00 -1.78 4.27
C THR A 100 1.20 -0.69 3.57
N VAL A 101 0.21 -0.14 4.26
CA VAL A 101 -0.56 1.02 3.77
C VAL A 101 0.38 2.22 3.68
N ILE A 102 0.33 2.93 2.55
CA ILE A 102 1.15 4.12 2.33
C ILE A 102 0.30 5.38 2.50
N PRO A 103 0.91 6.57 2.71
CA PRO A 103 0.15 7.82 2.75
C PRO A 103 -0.71 7.99 1.48
N GLY A 104 -1.95 8.44 1.65
CA GLY A 104 -2.90 8.73 0.56
C GLY A 104 -2.53 9.98 -0.26
N ARG A 105 -1.27 10.08 -0.66
CA ARG A 105 -0.68 11.19 -1.41
C ARG A 105 -0.18 10.70 -2.76
N LEU A 106 -0.48 11.43 -3.83
CA LEU A 106 -0.02 11.13 -5.18
C LEU A 106 1.52 11.08 -5.22
N GLU A 107 2.19 12.02 -4.56
CA GLU A 107 3.65 11.97 -4.39
C GLU A 107 4.14 10.65 -3.76
N ALA A 108 3.43 10.10 -2.78
CA ALA A 108 3.82 8.83 -2.16
C ALA A 108 3.79 7.69 -3.19
N VAL A 109 2.71 7.61 -3.99
CA VAL A 109 2.60 6.64 -5.09
C VAL A 109 3.75 6.79 -6.07
N LEU A 110 4.06 8.01 -6.52
CA LEU A 110 5.14 8.26 -7.49
C LEU A 110 6.52 7.92 -6.92
N ARG A 111 6.77 8.21 -5.64
CA ARG A 111 8.03 7.85 -4.96
C ARG A 111 8.20 6.34 -4.80
N GLU A 112 7.15 5.60 -4.49
CA GLU A 112 7.20 4.14 -4.44
C GLU A 112 7.54 3.56 -5.82
N LEU A 113 6.91 4.07 -6.88
CA LEU A 113 7.21 3.65 -8.25
C LEU A 113 8.67 3.95 -8.62
N ALA A 114 9.16 5.15 -8.29
CA ALA A 114 10.56 5.52 -8.50
C ALA A 114 11.54 4.65 -7.70
N ALA A 115 11.11 4.08 -6.56
CA ALA A 115 11.87 3.11 -5.78
C ALA A 115 11.74 1.66 -6.30
N GLY A 116 11.00 1.43 -7.38
CA GLY A 116 10.80 0.10 -7.96
C GLY A 116 9.63 -0.68 -7.35
N HIS A 117 8.79 -0.04 -6.53
CA HIS A 117 7.66 -0.68 -5.87
C HIS A 117 6.35 -0.40 -6.60
N VAL A 118 5.65 -1.46 -7.01
CA VAL A 118 4.28 -1.32 -7.53
C VAL A 118 3.30 -0.98 -6.41
N VAL A 119 2.25 -0.23 -6.73
CA VAL A 119 1.28 0.25 -5.73
C VAL A 119 -0.09 -0.30 -6.03
N VAL A 120 -0.68 -1.03 -5.08
CA VAL A 120 -2.08 -1.46 -5.18
C VAL A 120 -2.98 -0.36 -4.68
N VAL A 121 -4.00 -0.01 -5.45
CA VAL A 121 -4.95 1.06 -5.14
C VAL A 121 -6.38 0.56 -5.23
N LEU A 122 -7.27 1.16 -4.44
CA LEU A 122 -8.71 0.98 -4.58
C LEU A 122 -9.29 2.22 -5.25
N GLN A 123 -9.97 2.07 -6.37
CA GLN A 123 -10.67 3.15 -7.07
C GLN A 123 -12.17 2.91 -7.04
N ASN A 124 -12.95 4.00 -7.11
CA ASN A 124 -14.34 3.94 -7.52
C ASN A 124 -14.47 4.57 -8.91
N LEU A 125 -14.59 3.72 -9.92
CA LEU A 125 -14.72 4.10 -11.34
C LEU A 125 -16.15 4.57 -11.70
N GLY A 126 -17.12 4.33 -10.82
CA GLY A 126 -18.52 4.73 -10.98
C GLY A 126 -18.78 6.14 -10.47
N LEU A 127 -20.01 6.40 -10.02
CA LEU A 127 -20.39 7.64 -9.36
C LEU A 127 -20.72 7.37 -7.89
N SER A 128 -20.80 8.41 -7.06
CA SER A 128 -21.08 8.23 -5.62
C SER A 128 -22.42 7.52 -5.35
N PHE A 129 -23.42 7.74 -6.20
CA PHE A 129 -24.75 7.11 -6.11
C PHE A 129 -24.84 5.75 -6.83
N ALA A 130 -23.83 5.38 -7.63
CA ALA A 130 -23.74 4.13 -8.37
C ALA A 130 -22.26 3.69 -8.42
N PRO A 131 -21.71 3.20 -7.29
CA PRO A 131 -20.30 2.93 -7.17
C PRO A 131 -19.87 1.73 -8.01
N LEU A 132 -18.68 1.81 -8.59
CA LEU A 132 -17.99 0.68 -9.22
C LEU A 132 -16.60 0.56 -8.59
N TRP A 133 -16.52 -0.23 -7.52
CA TRP A 133 -15.27 -0.47 -6.79
C TRP A 133 -14.32 -1.35 -7.56
N HIS A 134 -13.06 -0.93 -7.65
CA HIS A 134 -12.09 -1.54 -8.54
C HIS A 134 -10.68 -1.50 -7.96
N TYR A 135 -10.04 -2.65 -7.83
CA TYR A 135 -8.61 -2.71 -7.53
C TYR A 135 -7.79 -2.66 -8.83
N ALA A 136 -6.75 -1.85 -8.79
CA ALA A 136 -5.75 -1.77 -9.84
C ALA A 136 -4.35 -1.74 -9.22
N VAL A 137 -3.34 -2.02 -10.04
CA VAL A 137 -1.94 -1.88 -9.65
C VAL A 137 -1.32 -0.77 -10.49
N VAL A 138 -0.92 0.32 -9.86
CA VAL A 138 -0.13 1.37 -10.50
C VAL A 138 1.29 0.83 -10.66
N ILE A 139 1.79 0.90 -11.89
CA ILE A 139 3.11 0.39 -12.28
C ILE A 139 4.00 1.48 -12.88
N GLY A 140 3.49 2.70 -13.03
CA GLY A 140 4.25 3.77 -13.64
C GLY A 140 3.47 5.06 -13.77
N TYR A 141 4.18 6.07 -14.22
CA TYR A 141 3.66 7.40 -14.51
C TYR A 141 4.54 8.08 -15.56
N ASP A 142 3.96 9.09 -16.19
CA ASP A 142 4.65 10.02 -17.08
C ASP A 142 4.14 11.43 -16.79
N LEU A 143 5.02 12.28 -16.24
CA LEU A 143 4.70 13.67 -15.91
C LEU A 143 4.74 14.59 -17.14
N ASP A 144 5.36 14.16 -18.25
CA ASP A 144 5.35 14.89 -19.51
C ASP A 144 3.99 14.78 -20.20
N THR A 145 3.34 13.61 -20.12
CA THR A 145 1.99 13.39 -20.67
C THR A 145 0.86 13.51 -19.65
N ASP A 146 1.17 13.74 -18.38
CA ASP A 146 0.22 13.82 -17.26
C ASP A 146 -0.58 12.52 -17.03
N GLU A 147 0.09 11.38 -17.07
CA GLU A 147 -0.53 10.05 -17.07
C GLU A 147 0.02 9.12 -15.99
N VAL A 148 -0.84 8.20 -15.53
CA VAL A 148 -0.47 7.00 -14.76
C VAL A 148 -0.69 5.75 -15.57
N LEU A 149 0.13 4.74 -15.29
CA LEU A 149 0.12 3.44 -15.96
C LEU A 149 -0.32 2.37 -14.97
N LEU A 150 -1.32 1.56 -15.35
CA LEU A 150 -1.90 0.54 -14.47
C LEU A 150 -1.95 -0.85 -15.11
N ARG A 151 -1.83 -1.90 -14.28
CA ARG A 151 -2.44 -3.22 -14.52
C ARG A 151 -3.87 -3.18 -14.01
N SER A 152 -4.85 -3.36 -14.89
CA SER A 152 -6.27 -3.17 -14.53
C SER A 152 -7.21 -3.89 -15.49
N GLY A 153 -8.24 -4.56 -14.95
CA GLY A 153 -9.23 -5.27 -15.74
C GLY A 153 -8.63 -6.38 -16.62
N THR A 154 -9.12 -6.47 -17.84
CA THR A 154 -8.60 -7.35 -18.90
C THR A 154 -7.45 -6.70 -19.70
N THR A 155 -7.05 -5.47 -19.35
CA THR A 155 -6.06 -4.70 -20.10
C THR A 155 -4.70 -4.68 -19.40
N ARG A 156 -3.68 -5.22 -20.08
CA ARG A 156 -2.32 -5.29 -19.54
C ARG A 156 -1.73 -3.92 -19.22
N ARG A 157 -1.95 -2.90 -20.05
CA ARG A 157 -1.39 -1.56 -19.84
C ARG A 157 -2.49 -0.53 -20.04
N VAL A 158 -3.10 -0.09 -18.95
CA VAL A 158 -4.06 1.01 -18.96
C VAL A 158 -3.29 2.30 -18.74
N THR A 159 -3.54 3.29 -19.59
CA THR A 159 -3.05 4.66 -19.42
C THR A 159 -4.23 5.51 -18.97
N MET A 160 -4.05 6.34 -17.95
CA MET A 160 -5.11 7.17 -17.38
C MET A 160 -4.54 8.54 -17.03
N PRO A 161 -5.21 9.65 -17.35
CA PRO A 161 -4.79 10.97 -16.91
C PRO A 161 -4.66 11.04 -15.39
N LEU A 162 -3.60 11.64 -14.87
CA LEU A 162 -3.30 11.77 -13.44
C LEU A 162 -4.48 12.35 -12.66
N ARG A 163 -5.12 13.38 -13.22
CA ARG A 163 -6.31 14.00 -12.63
C ARG A 163 -7.50 13.03 -12.52
N THR A 164 -7.75 12.21 -13.55
CA THR A 164 -8.82 11.20 -13.53
C THR A 164 -8.52 10.10 -12.51
N PHE A 165 -7.26 9.69 -12.42
CA PHE A 165 -6.79 8.76 -11.40
C PHE A 165 -7.04 9.31 -9.99
N GLU A 166 -6.62 10.55 -9.72
CA GLU A 166 -6.83 11.21 -8.43
C GLU A 166 -8.31 11.24 -8.05
N PHE A 167 -9.19 11.66 -8.96
CA PHE A 167 -10.63 11.74 -8.67
C PHE A 167 -11.27 10.39 -8.35
N THR A 168 -10.91 9.34 -9.09
CA THR A 168 -11.45 8.00 -8.86
C THR A 168 -10.86 7.34 -7.62
N TRP A 169 -9.62 7.67 -7.26
CA TRP A 169 -8.93 7.21 -6.06
C TRP A 169 -9.38 7.96 -4.80
N ALA A 170 -9.66 9.26 -4.87
CA ALA A 170 -10.17 10.07 -3.76
C ALA A 170 -11.43 9.49 -3.13
N ARG A 171 -12.28 8.86 -3.95
CA ARG A 171 -13.54 8.23 -3.52
C ARG A 171 -13.34 7.01 -2.61
N SER A 172 -12.16 6.39 -2.61
CA SER A 172 -11.79 5.33 -1.67
C SER A 172 -11.07 5.85 -0.42
N GLY A 173 -10.99 7.17 -0.26
CA GLY A 173 -10.17 7.80 0.78
C GLY A 173 -8.67 7.76 0.46
N PHE A 174 -8.31 7.70 -0.83
CA PHE A 174 -6.92 7.55 -1.28
C PHE A 174 -6.24 6.28 -0.73
N TRP A 175 -6.99 5.18 -0.60
CA TRP A 175 -6.45 3.97 -0.04
C TRP A 175 -5.47 3.29 -1.01
N ALA A 176 -4.26 3.02 -0.53
CA ALA A 176 -3.21 2.36 -1.28
C ALA A 176 -2.27 1.58 -0.34
N PHE A 177 -1.67 0.52 -0.86
CA PHE A 177 -0.63 -0.22 -0.15
C PHE A 177 0.46 -0.71 -1.09
N VAL A 178 1.62 -0.98 -0.50
CA VAL A 178 2.74 -1.65 -1.14
C VAL A 178 3.01 -2.98 -0.41
N ALA A 179 3.25 -4.04 -1.18
CA ALA A 179 3.53 -5.37 -0.67
C ALA A 179 5.02 -5.69 -0.91
N LEU A 180 5.77 -5.93 0.16
CA LEU A 180 7.21 -6.24 0.10
C LEU A 180 7.56 -7.51 0.89
N PRO A 181 8.63 -8.22 0.52
CA PRO A 181 9.13 -9.34 1.31
C PRO A 181 9.48 -8.92 2.76
N PRO A 182 9.57 -9.87 3.70
CA PRO A 182 10.03 -9.59 5.06
C PRO A 182 11.36 -8.85 5.04
N GLY A 183 11.46 -7.78 5.83
CA GLY A 183 12.62 -6.89 5.85
C GLY A 183 12.61 -5.75 4.81
N GLY A 184 11.67 -5.74 3.86
CA GLY A 184 11.40 -4.59 3.00
C GLY A 184 10.32 -3.68 3.59
N TRP A 185 10.53 -2.36 3.50
CA TRP A 185 9.54 -1.36 3.90
C TRP A 185 9.38 -0.30 2.79
N PRO A 186 8.14 0.16 2.50
CA PRO A 186 7.94 1.19 1.48
C PRO A 186 8.77 2.45 1.81
N VAL A 187 9.29 3.12 0.79
CA VAL A 187 10.14 4.30 1.00
C VAL A 187 9.37 5.46 1.64
N THR A 188 8.05 5.50 1.46
CA THR A 188 7.12 6.52 1.99
C THR A 188 6.37 6.08 3.25
N ALA A 189 6.66 4.88 3.77
CA ALA A 189 5.96 4.33 4.92
C ALA A 189 6.11 5.22 6.17
N GLN A 190 5.02 5.34 6.93
CA GLN A 190 4.99 6.01 8.22
C GLN A 190 5.13 4.98 9.35
N ALA A 191 5.64 5.44 10.50
CA ALA A 191 6.02 4.56 11.60
C ALA A 191 4.84 3.75 12.17
N ASP A 192 3.67 4.38 12.27
CA ASP A 192 2.40 3.77 12.66
C ASP A 192 1.96 2.66 11.69
N ALA A 193 1.97 2.94 10.39
CA ALA A 193 1.62 1.96 9.36
C ALA A 193 2.58 0.76 9.37
N VAL A 194 3.87 0.98 9.67
CA VAL A 194 4.88 -0.08 9.80
C VAL A 194 4.62 -0.93 11.02
N VAL A 195 4.31 -0.32 12.17
CA VAL A 195 3.94 -1.04 13.40
C VAL A 195 2.72 -1.94 13.14
N GLU A 196 1.66 -1.39 12.55
CA GLU A 196 0.46 -2.16 12.21
C GLU A 196 0.74 -3.31 11.23
N ALA A 197 1.54 -3.05 10.20
CA ALA A 197 1.91 -4.04 9.20
C ALA A 197 2.77 -5.16 9.81
N ALA A 198 3.75 -4.82 10.66
CA ALA A 198 4.62 -5.78 11.33
C ALA A 198 3.83 -6.70 12.29
N ILE A 199 3.01 -6.12 13.16
CA ILE A 199 2.15 -6.87 14.09
C ILE A 199 1.17 -7.76 13.32
N GLY A 200 0.58 -7.22 12.24
CA GLY A 200 -0.33 -7.97 11.40
C GLY A 200 0.35 -9.15 10.71
N PHE A 201 1.58 -8.95 10.22
CA PHE A 201 2.36 -9.98 9.53
C PHE A 201 2.83 -11.09 10.47
N GLU A 202 3.28 -10.74 11.68
CA GLU A 202 3.76 -11.70 12.69
C GLU A 202 2.77 -12.85 12.93
N ARG A 203 1.46 -12.57 12.88
CA ARG A 203 0.40 -13.58 13.09
C ARG A 203 0.39 -14.73 12.07
N SER A 204 1.00 -14.55 10.91
CA SER A 204 1.06 -15.55 9.84
C SER A 204 2.50 -15.87 9.43
N ALA A 205 3.49 -15.21 10.03
CA ALA A 205 4.90 -15.36 9.71
C ALA A 205 5.53 -16.51 10.50
N THR A 206 6.55 -17.13 9.91
CA THR A 206 7.49 -17.95 10.69
C THR A 206 8.30 -17.06 11.66
N PRO A 207 8.84 -17.60 12.76
CA PRO A 207 9.69 -16.82 13.67
C PRO A 207 10.85 -16.10 12.99
N VAL A 208 11.46 -16.73 11.97
CA VAL A 208 12.57 -16.15 11.19
C VAL A 208 12.09 -14.96 10.36
N GLN A 209 10.94 -15.07 9.68
CA GLN A 209 10.38 -13.97 8.90
C GLN A 209 9.93 -12.80 9.78
N ALA A 210 9.31 -13.09 10.93
CA ALA A 210 8.93 -12.08 11.91
C ALA A 210 10.17 -11.32 12.43
N LEU A 211 11.23 -12.06 12.76
CA LEU A 211 12.51 -11.49 13.20
C LEU A 211 13.07 -10.54 12.13
N GLN A 212 13.18 -11.01 10.88
CA GLN A 212 13.68 -10.19 9.77
C GLN A 212 12.88 -8.90 9.57
N SER A 213 11.54 -8.97 9.64
CA SER A 213 10.68 -7.79 9.51
C SER A 213 10.90 -6.79 10.66
N TYR A 214 10.90 -7.26 11.90
CA TYR A 214 11.10 -6.39 13.06
C TYR A 214 12.51 -5.79 13.15
N GLU A 215 13.54 -6.53 12.74
CA GLU A 215 14.92 -6.02 12.68
C GLU A 215 15.05 -4.79 11.80
N ASN A 216 14.60 -4.91 10.54
CA ASN A 216 14.67 -3.82 9.58
C ASN A 216 13.76 -2.65 9.99
N ALA A 217 12.60 -2.95 10.59
CA ALA A 217 11.69 -1.92 11.10
C ALA A 217 12.33 -1.14 12.26
N ALA A 218 12.86 -1.84 13.26
CA ALA A 218 13.49 -1.22 14.43
C ALA A 218 14.77 -0.45 14.07
N GLN A 219 15.47 -0.84 13.00
CA GLN A 219 16.61 -0.07 12.48
C GLN A 219 16.16 1.28 11.90
N ARG A 220 15.05 1.31 11.15
CA ARG A 220 14.56 2.53 10.49
C ARG A 220 13.73 3.42 11.42
N TRP A 221 13.03 2.84 12.40
CA TRP A 221 12.21 3.55 13.38
C TRP A 221 12.57 3.14 14.83
N PRO A 222 13.78 3.53 15.30
CA PRO A 222 14.33 3.09 16.58
C PRO A 222 13.56 3.59 17.81
N ASP A 223 12.71 4.60 17.65
CA ASP A 223 11.92 5.22 18.72
C ASP A 223 10.52 4.61 18.87
N GLN A 224 10.18 3.58 18.09
CA GLN A 224 8.91 2.88 18.19
C GLN A 224 9.02 1.70 19.14
N LEU A 225 8.61 1.88 20.40
CA LEU A 225 8.60 0.82 21.40
C LEU A 225 7.93 -0.48 20.91
N PRO A 226 6.78 -0.48 20.21
CA PRO A 226 6.18 -1.71 19.71
C PRO A 226 7.09 -2.53 18.79
N LEU A 227 7.93 -1.87 17.98
CA LEU A 227 8.88 -2.55 17.09
C LEU A 227 10.02 -3.19 17.89
N ALA A 228 10.51 -2.51 18.94
CA ALA A 228 11.53 -3.06 19.82
C ALA A 228 11.02 -4.27 20.61
N ILE A 229 9.78 -4.21 21.11
CA ILE A 229 9.13 -5.34 21.78
C ILE A 229 8.93 -6.50 20.82
N GLY A 230 8.41 -6.24 19.61
CA GLY A 230 8.26 -7.25 18.56
C GLY A 230 9.58 -7.91 18.17
N LEU A 231 10.66 -7.13 18.03
CA LEU A 231 12.01 -7.64 17.77
C LEU A 231 12.50 -8.58 18.89
N GLY A 232 12.31 -8.19 20.15
CA GLY A 232 12.69 -9.04 21.30
C GLY A 232 11.90 -10.35 21.33
N ASN A 233 10.58 -10.29 21.09
CA ASN A 233 9.71 -11.45 21.01
C ASN A 233 10.10 -12.40 19.88
N ALA A 234 10.35 -11.86 18.68
CA ALA A 234 10.77 -12.64 17.52
C ALA A 234 12.14 -13.29 17.73
N ALA A 235 13.10 -12.56 18.31
CA ALA A 235 14.41 -13.12 18.66
C ALA A 235 14.27 -14.28 19.66
N HIS A 236 13.42 -14.13 20.67
CA HIS A 236 13.12 -15.21 21.61
C HIS A 236 12.48 -16.43 20.91
N ALA A 237 11.52 -16.20 20.01
CA ALA A 237 10.83 -17.26 19.27
C ALA A 237 11.77 -18.05 18.34
N THR A 238 12.85 -17.43 17.86
CA THR A 238 13.92 -18.13 17.11
C THR A 238 14.94 -18.86 18.00
N GLY A 239 14.82 -18.75 19.32
CA GLY A 239 15.72 -19.38 20.30
C GLY A 239 16.90 -18.52 20.74
N ASP A 240 17.10 -17.34 20.16
CA ASP A 240 18.17 -16.41 20.55
C ASP A 240 17.78 -15.58 21.79
N LYS A 241 17.78 -16.27 22.94
CA LYS A 241 17.45 -15.66 24.24
C LYS A 241 18.41 -14.53 24.62
N ARG A 242 19.68 -14.62 24.20
CA ARG A 242 20.68 -13.59 24.50
C ARG A 242 20.31 -12.29 23.81
N ARG A 243 20.01 -12.37 22.52
CA ARG A 243 19.59 -11.21 21.74
C ARG A 243 18.26 -10.63 22.22
N ALA A 244 17.28 -11.48 22.53
CA ALA A 244 16.01 -11.04 23.10
C ALA A 244 16.23 -10.20 24.37
N ALA A 245 17.05 -10.68 25.31
CA ALA A 245 17.37 -9.96 26.54
C ALA A 245 18.08 -8.62 26.28
N GLN A 246 18.99 -8.57 25.29
CA GLN A 246 19.66 -7.33 24.91
C GLN A 246 18.68 -6.31 24.32
N VAL A 247 17.79 -6.75 23.43
CA VAL A 247 16.77 -5.90 22.81
C VAL A 247 15.81 -5.33 23.86
N PHE A 248 15.28 -6.17 24.76
CA PHE A 248 14.39 -5.69 25.82
C PHE A 248 15.06 -4.72 26.78
N ARG A 249 16.33 -4.95 27.14
CA ARG A 249 17.08 -4.02 27.98
C ARG A 249 17.25 -2.67 27.29
N ALA A 250 17.67 -2.66 26.03
CA ALA A 250 17.82 -1.43 25.25
C ALA A 250 16.48 -0.69 25.10
N ALA A 251 15.37 -1.43 24.91
CA ALA A 251 14.03 -0.84 24.84
C ALA A 251 13.63 -0.19 26.18
N ALA A 252 13.88 -0.86 27.31
CA ALA A 252 13.60 -0.33 28.64
C ALA A 252 14.44 0.93 28.95
N GLU A 253 15.71 0.95 28.56
CA GLU A 253 16.59 2.12 28.74
C GLU A 253 16.16 3.31 27.88
N ARG A 254 15.70 3.07 26.64
CA ARG A 254 15.29 4.12 25.71
C ARG A 254 13.91 4.70 25.99
N HIS A 255 12.98 3.87 26.47
CA HIS A 255 11.57 4.22 26.65
C HIS A 255 11.13 4.29 28.11
N GLY A 256 12.03 4.04 29.06
CA GLY A 256 11.78 4.18 30.49
C GLY A 256 11.89 5.64 30.92
N SER A 257 10.78 6.37 30.84
CA SER A 257 10.58 7.68 31.49
C SER A 257 9.15 7.80 31.97
#